data_AF-A0A662FY12-F1
#
_entry.id   AF-A0A662FY12-F1
#
_cell.length_a   1.000
_cell.length_b   1.000
_cell.length_c   1.000
_cell.angle_alpha   90.00
_cell.angle_beta   90.00
_cell.angle_gamma   90.00
#
_symmetry.space_group_name_H-M   'P 1'
#
loop_
_entity.id
_entity.type
_entity.pdbx_description
1 polymer ?
#
loop_
_entity_poly.entity_id
_entity_poly.type
_entity_poly.pdbx_seq_one_letter_code
_entity_poly.pdbx_strand_id
1 'polypeptide(L)' 'MVSKGKLVGLNGDRAVAFAVKQADVDVISAYPITPQTIIVETLAEYVNNG' A
#
# COMPACT_ATOMS: atom_id res chain seq x y z
N MET A 1 -24.03 -11.35 9.43
CA MET A 1 -23.31 -10.37 10.27
C MET A 1 -22.26 -9.71 9.40
N VAL A 2 -22.37 -8.42 9.09
CA VAL A 2 -21.34 -7.69 8.33
C VAL A 2 -20.26 -7.27 9.32
N SER A 3 -19.03 -7.76 9.14
CA SER A 3 -17.88 -7.32 9.93
C SER A 3 -17.68 -5.82 9.71
N LYS A 4 -17.63 -5.04 10.78
CA LYS A 4 -17.39 -3.59 10.71
C LYS A 4 -15.91 -3.37 10.40
N GLY A 5 -15.59 -2.78 9.24
CA GLY A 5 -14.21 -2.47 8.85
C GLY A 5 -13.52 -1.55 9.87
N LYS A 6 -12.22 -1.75 10.09
CA LYS A 6 -11.42 -0.88 10.97
C LYS A 6 -11.19 0.46 10.27
N LEU A 7 -11.56 1.57 10.92
CA LEU A 7 -11.20 2.91 10.48
C LEU A 7 -9.70 3.13 10.73
N VAL A 8 -8.96 3.44 9.66
CA VAL A 8 -7.52 3.72 9.71
C VAL A 8 -7.27 5.02 8.97
N GLY A 9 -6.56 5.97 9.61
CA GLY A 9 -6.12 7.20 8.97
C GLY A 9 -4.87 6.96 8.14
N LEU A 10 -4.93 7.21 6.84
CA LEU A 10 -3.82 7.08 5.90
C LEU A 10 -3.71 8.36 5.06
N ASN A 11 -2.49 8.73 4.68
CA ASN A 11 -2.30 9.71 3.60
C ASN A 11 -2.55 9.04 2.23
N GLY A 12 -2.67 9.84 1.16
CA GLY A 12 -3.01 9.32 -0.17
C GLY A 12 -2.07 8.20 -0.64
N ASP A 13 -0.76 8.39 -0.47
CA ASP A 13 0.25 7.42 -0.90
C ASP A 13 0.11 6.07 -0.17
N ARG A 14 -0.01 6.10 1.17
CA ARG A 14 -0.20 4.88 1.96
C ARG A 14 -1.56 4.24 1.74
N ALA A 15 -2.59 5.02 1.43
CA ALA A 15 -3.91 4.49 1.06
C ALA A 15 -3.83 3.66 -0.23
N VAL A 16 -3.10 4.15 -1.24
CA VAL A 16 -2.84 3.40 -2.47
C VAL A 16 -2.04 2.13 -2.18
N ALA A 17 -0.92 2.23 -1.44
CA ALA A 17 -0.11 1.07 -1.08
C ALA A 17 -0.92 0.02 -0.29
N PHE A 18 -1.78 0.46 0.63
CA PHE A 18 -2.64 -0.42 1.42
C PHE A 18 -3.70 -1.13 0.55
N ALA A 19 -4.26 -0.45 -0.44
CA ALA A 19 -5.16 -1.06 -1.41
C ALA A 19 -4.44 -2.11 -2.28
N VAL A 20 -3.22 -1.81 -2.74
CA VAL A 20 -2.40 -2.76 -3.51
C VAL A 20 -2.06 -3.99 -2.67
N LYS A 21 -1.74 -3.83 -1.37
CA LYS A 21 -1.54 -4.97 -0.46
C LYS A 21 -2.77 -5.88 -0.40
N GLN A 22 -3.97 -5.30 -0.30
CA GLN A 22 -5.23 -6.07 -0.24
C GLN A 22 -5.57 -6.75 -1.56
N ALA A 23 -5.11 -6.20 -2.69
CA ALA A 23 -5.33 -6.77 -4.01
C ALA A 23 -4.44 -8.00 -4.31
N ASP A 24 -3.48 -8.32 -3.43
CA ASP A 24 -2.60 -9.49 -3.52
C ASP A 24 -1.91 -9.63 -4.89
N VAL A 25 -1.23 -8.55 -5.30
CA VAL A 25 -0.56 -8.49 -6.61
C VAL A 25 0.79 -9.22 -6.59
N ASP A 26 1.08 -9.99 -7.64
CA ASP A 26 2.34 -10.74 -7.74
C ASP A 26 3.54 -9.88 -8.16
N VAL A 27 3.31 -8.84 -8.96
CA VAL A 27 4.37 -8.02 -9.57
C VAL A 27 4.00 -6.54 -9.53
N ILE A 28 4.96 -5.71 -9.11
CA ILE A 28 4.86 -4.25 -9.13
C ILE A 28 6.06 -3.70 -9.90
N SER A 29 5.79 -3.00 -11.00
CA SER A 29 6.81 -2.24 -11.74
C SER A 29 6.74 -0.78 -11.30
N ALA A 30 7.79 -0.30 -10.64
CA ALA A 30 7.84 1.07 -10.16
C ALA A 30 9.19 1.73 -10.45
N TYR A 31 9.14 3.00 -10.85
CA TYR A 31 10.29 3.89 -10.92
C TYR A 31 10.14 4.99 -9.86
N PRO A 32 11.05 5.12 -8.88
CA PRO A 32 10.92 6.11 -7.83
C PRO A 32 11.02 7.55 -8.36
N ILE A 33 10.03 8.39 -8.05
CA ILE A 33 10.01 9.83 -8.34
C ILE A 33 9.15 10.57 -7.32
N THR A 34 9.45 11.85 -7.05
CA THR A 34 8.59 12.71 -6.22
C THR A 34 7.30 13.05 -6.98
N PRO A 35 6.10 12.96 -6.37
CA PRO A 35 5.78 12.62 -4.98
C PRO A 35 5.52 11.13 -4.69
N GLN A 36 5.55 10.26 -5.70
CA GLN A 36 5.19 8.83 -5.62
C GLN A 36 6.12 7.99 -4.72
N THR A 37 7.34 8.44 -4.42
CA THR A 37 8.37 7.68 -3.69
C THR A 37 7.82 6.93 -2.47
N ILE A 38 6.95 7.56 -1.69
CA ILE A 38 6.35 7.01 -0.46
C ILE A 38 5.54 5.73 -0.73
N ILE A 39 4.87 5.64 -1.89
CA ILE A 39 4.09 4.44 -2.27
C ILE A 39 5.02 3.24 -2.43
N VAL A 40 6.14 3.43 -3.15
CA VAL A 40 7.11 2.37 -3.46
C VAL A 40 7.80 1.89 -2.20
N GLU A 41 8.19 2.82 -1.31
CA GLU A 41 8.78 2.50 -0.02
C GLU A 41 7.82 1.69 0.86
N THR A 42 6.56 2.12 0.96
CA THR A 42 5.53 1.43 1.76
C THR A 42 5.25 0.02 1.22
N LEU A 43 5.22 -0.16 -0.10
CA LEU A 43 5.04 -1.47 -0.72
C LEU A 43 6.23 -2.41 -0.43
N ALA A 44 7.46 -1.88 -0.49
CA ALA A 44 8.64 -2.64 -0.12
C ALA A 44 8.61 -3.07 1.37
N GLU A 45 8.14 -2.19 2.27
CA GLU A 45 7.93 -2.55 3.67
C GLU A 45 6.91 -3.70 3.85
N TYR A 46 5.81 -3.68 3.10
CA TYR A 46 4.83 -4.77 3.16
C TYR A 46 5.38 -6.09 2.65
N VAL A 47 6.11 -6.09 1.53
CA VAL A 47 6.76 -7.29 1.00
C VAL A 47 7.79 -7.84 1.98
N ASN A 48 8.54 -6.96 2.66
CA ASN A 48 9.59 -7.38 3.60
C ASN A 48 9.03 -7.92 4.94
N ASN A 49 7.83 -7.47 5.36
CA ASN A 49 7.27 -7.80 6.67
C ASN A 49 6.15 -8.85 6.67
N GLY A 50 5.57 -9.17 5.50
CA GLY A 50 4.48 -10.16 5.35
C GLY A 50 3.12 -9.71 5.90
#